data_AF-A0A3C1FWL7-F1
#
_entry.id   AF-A0A3C1FWL7-F1
#
_cell.length_a   1.000
_cell.length_b   1.000
_cell.length_c   1.000
_cell.angle_alpha   90.00
_cell.angle_beta   90.00
_cell.angle_gamma   90.00
#
_symmetry.space_group_name_H-M   'P 1'
#
loop_
_entity.id
_entity.type
_entity.pdbx_description
1 polymer ?
#
loop_
_entity_poly.entity_id
_entity_poly.type
_entity_poly.pdbx_seq_one_letter_code
_entity_poly.pdbx_strand_id
1 'polypeptide(L)'
;ALLTIAGYSLTDTVVVFDRIRENFRSNIKDTVEAVMNRSINEVLSRTIVTSLTVLLSSLSLFFFGGEVIHDFALAMILGVIVGTYSSIFVASPIVLMWRKKRPFARK
;
A
#
# COMPACT_ATOMS: atom_id res chain seq x y z
N ALA A 1 -5.53 -18.18 5.70
CA ALA A 1 -5.72 -16.81 5.19
C ALA A 1 -4.80 -15.79 5.89
N LEU A 2 -4.71 -15.78 7.23
CA LEU A 2 -3.95 -14.75 7.98
C LEU A 2 -2.48 -14.58 7.54
N LEU A 3 -1.73 -15.67 7.39
CA LEU A 3 -0.33 -15.60 6.93
C LEU A 3 -0.19 -15.01 5.52
N THR A 4 -1.11 -15.37 4.63
CA THR A 4 -1.18 -14.87 3.25
C THR A 4 -1.48 -13.37 3.20
N ILE A 5 -2.42 -12.92 4.03
CA ILE A 5 -2.78 -11.50 4.16
C ILE A 5 -1.60 -10.71 4.74
N ALA A 6 -0.93 -11.25 5.78
CA ALA A 6 0.25 -10.62 6.37
C ALA A 6 1.38 -10.47 5.35
N GLY A 7 1.67 -11.53 4.57
CA GLY A 7 2.67 -11.47 3.49
C GLY A 7 2.32 -10.43 2.43
N TYR A 8 1.07 -10.42 1.95
CA TYR A 8 0.58 -9.48 0.95
C TYR A 8 0.67 -8.01 1.44
N SER A 9 0.17 -7.75 2.66
CA SER A 9 0.20 -6.41 3.26
C SER A 9 1.63 -5.91 3.49
N LEU A 10 2.54 -6.78 3.93
CA LEU A 10 3.95 -6.44 4.09
C LEU A 10 4.62 -6.11 2.76
N THR A 11 4.34 -6.88 1.70
CA THR A 11 4.92 -6.61 0.38
C THR A 11 4.49 -5.25 -0.17
N ASP A 12 3.22 -4.88 -0.01
CA ASP A 12 2.70 -3.59 -0.47
C ASP A 12 3.32 -2.42 0.33
N THR A 13 3.46 -2.62 1.65
CA THR A 13 4.08 -1.65 2.56
C THR A 13 5.55 -1.40 2.19
N VAL A 14 6.36 -2.45 2.02
CA VAL A 14 7.80 -2.33 1.71
C VAL A 14 8.02 -1.57 0.39
N VAL A 15 7.22 -1.84 -0.65
CA VAL A 15 7.35 -1.16 -1.95
C VAL A 15 7.06 0.34 -1.84
N VAL A 16 6.03 0.73 -1.09
CA VAL A 16 5.70 2.14 -0.85
C VAL A 16 6.80 2.83 -0.05
N PHE A 17 7.26 2.21 1.05
CA PHE A 17 8.32 2.78 1.89
C PHE A 17 9.66 2.91 1.16
N ASP A 18 10.01 1.94 0.34
CA ASP A 18 11.25 1.99 -0.45
C ASP A 18 11.18 3.09 -1.51
N ARG A 19 10.04 3.25 -2.19
CA ARG A 19 9.87 4.32 -3.19
C ARG A 19 9.91 5.71 -2.58
N ILE A 20 9.31 5.89 -1.40
CA ILE A 20 9.43 7.12 -0.62
C ILE A 20 10.91 7.43 -0.35
N ARG A 21 11.66 6.44 0.15
CA ARG A 21 13.09 6.59 0.47
C ARG A 21 13.93 6.95 -0.76
N GLU A 22 13.66 6.31 -1.90
CA GLU A 22 14.35 6.55 -3.16
C GLU A 22 14.12 7.97 -3.68
N ASN A 23 12.86 8.42 -3.69
CA ASN A 23 12.49 9.76 -4.14
C ASN A 23 13.01 10.87 -3.22
N PHE A 24 13.09 10.62 -1.90
CA PHE A 24 13.75 11.52 -0.94
C PHE A 24 15.26 11.68 -1.21
N ARG A 25 15.92 10.62 -1.69
CA ARG A 25 17.37 10.63 -1.95
C ARG A 25 17.70 11.30 -3.28
N SER A 26 16.79 11.25 -4.26
CA SER A 26 16.95 11.82 -5.60
C SER A 26 16.55 13.31 -5.68
N ASN A 27 15.52 13.75 -4.93
CA ASN A 27 14.96 15.11 -5.02
C ASN A 27 15.16 15.96 -3.75
N ILE A 28 16.43 16.23 -3.39
CA ILE A 28 16.81 17.03 -2.21
C ILE A 28 16.32 18.49 -2.28
N LYS A 29 15.96 19.00 -3.47
CA LYS A 29 15.56 20.40 -3.71
C LYS A 29 14.05 20.65 -3.78
N ASP A 30 13.22 19.61 -3.92
CA ASP A 30 11.77 19.76 -4.05
C ASP A 30 11.08 19.79 -2.69
N THR A 31 9.89 20.41 -2.63
CA THR A 31 9.07 20.39 -1.42
C THR A 31 8.70 18.94 -1.11
N VAL A 32 8.79 18.55 0.16
CA VAL A 32 8.48 17.18 0.61
C VAL A 32 7.10 16.71 0.14
N GLU A 33 6.13 17.62 0.03
CA GLU A 33 4.81 17.35 -0.57
C GLU A 33 4.87 16.91 -2.04
N ALA A 34 5.69 17.55 -2.87
CA ALA A 34 5.83 17.22 -4.28
C ALA A 34 6.50 15.85 -4.47
N VAL A 35 7.55 15.58 -3.70
CA VAL A 35 8.26 14.29 -3.69
C VAL A 35 7.32 13.16 -3.24
N MET A 36 6.47 13.42 -2.24
CA MET A 36 5.52 12.45 -1.73
C MET A 36 4.38 12.17 -2.72
N ASN A 37 3.78 13.21 -3.29
CA ASN A 37 2.73 13.08 -4.30
C ASN A 37 3.24 12.30 -5.52
N ARG A 38 4.49 12.58 -5.94
CA ARG A 38 5.16 11.84 -7.01
C ARG A 38 5.39 10.37 -6.64
N SER A 39 5.90 10.11 -5.44
CA SER A 39 6.12 8.75 -4.94
C SER A 39 4.83 7.96 -4.93
N ILE A 40 3.76 8.51 -4.36
CA ILE A 40 2.45 7.85 -4.30
C ILE A 40 1.94 7.55 -5.70
N ASN A 41 1.95 8.51 -6.63
CA ASN A 41 1.49 8.28 -8.00
C ASN A 41 2.29 7.19 -8.73
N GLU A 42 3.59 7.06 -8.46
CA GLU A 42 4.44 6.04 -9.09
C GLU A 42 4.14 4.62 -8.59
N VAL A 43 3.83 4.44 -7.30
CA VAL A 43 3.44 3.13 -6.74
C VAL A 43 1.95 2.83 -6.84
N LEU A 44 1.08 3.85 -6.96
CA LEU A 44 -0.36 3.70 -6.98
C LEU A 44 -0.83 2.78 -8.10
N SER A 45 -0.33 2.97 -9.33
CA SER A 45 -0.72 2.13 -10.48
C SER A 45 -0.37 0.66 -10.25
N ARG A 46 0.82 0.39 -9.71
CA ARG A 46 1.26 -0.97 -9.39
C ARG A 46 0.39 -1.60 -8.30
N THR A 47 0.18 -0.90 -7.19
CA THR A 47 -0.62 -1.37 -6.04
C THR A 47 -2.08 -1.61 -6.41
N ILE A 48 -2.67 -0.75 -7.25
CA ILE A 48 -4.03 -0.95 -7.76
C ILE A 48 -4.11 -2.21 -8.61
N VAL A 49 -3.17 -2.42 -9.54
CA VAL A 49 -3.18 -3.60 -10.42
C VAL A 49 -2.98 -4.90 -9.64
N THR A 50 -2.04 -4.93 -8.69
CA THR A 50 -1.80 -6.13 -7.87
C THR A 50 -2.97 -6.43 -6.95
N SER A 51 -3.53 -5.42 -6.26
CA SER A 51 -4.71 -5.60 -5.41
C SER A 51 -5.94 -6.06 -6.18
N LEU A 52 -6.25 -5.45 -7.33
CA LEU A 52 -7.35 -5.88 -8.20
C LEU A 52 -7.18 -7.33 -8.66
N THR A 53 -5.96 -7.72 -9.04
CA THR A 53 -5.70 -9.10 -9.50
C THR A 53 -5.97 -10.11 -8.38
N VAL A 54 -5.56 -9.82 -7.15
CA VAL A 54 -5.84 -10.68 -5.98
C VAL A 54 -7.34 -10.65 -5.64
N LEU A 55 -8.00 -9.50 -5.76
CA LEU A 55 -9.44 -9.38 -5.51
C LEU A 55 -10.26 -10.21 -6.51
N LEU A 56 -9.92 -10.15 -7.80
CA LEU A 56 -10.57 -10.92 -8.85
C LEU A 56 -10.36 -12.43 -8.68
N SER A 57 -9.15 -12.85 -8.32
CA SER A 57 -8.88 -14.27 -8.05
C SER A 57 -9.61 -14.76 -6.80
N SER A 58 -9.63 -13.96 -5.74
CA SER A 58 -10.33 -14.27 -4.50
C SER A 58 -11.85 -14.27 -4.66
N LEU A 59 -12.41 -13.39 -5.50
CA LEU A 59 -13.83 -13.42 -5.86
C LEU A 59 -14.20 -14.68 -6.62
N SER A 60 -13.33 -15.11 -7.55
CA SER A 60 -13.54 -16.35 -8.30
C SER A 60 -13.52 -17.57 -7.36
N LEU A 61 -12.60 -17.60 -6.39
CA LEU A 61 -12.56 -18.62 -5.35
C LEU A 61 -13.78 -18.57 -4.41
N PHE A 62 -14.30 -17.38 -4.11
CA PHE A 62 -15.46 -17.22 -3.26
C PHE A 62 -16.74 -17.81 -3.88
N PHE A 63 -16.96 -17.56 -5.18
CA PHE A 63 -18.13 -18.05 -5.91
C PHE A 63 -18.00 -19.49 -6.40
N PHE A 64 -16.81 -19.92 -6.86
CA PHE A 64 -16.60 -21.23 -7.50
C PHE A 64 -15.82 -22.23 -6.63
N GLY A 65 -15.37 -21.85 -5.44
CA GLY A 65 -14.44 -22.66 -4.65
C GLY A 65 -15.06 -23.76 -3.78
N GLY A 66 -16.36 -23.72 -3.50
CA GLY A 66 -17.02 -24.65 -2.57
C GLY A 66 -16.80 -24.31 -1.08
N GLU A 67 -17.44 -25.06 -0.18
CA GLU A 67 -17.55 -24.71 1.26
C GLU A 67 -16.20 -24.59 1.98
N VAL A 68 -15.22 -25.45 1.66
CA VAL A 68 -13.95 -25.52 2.40
C VAL A 68 -13.07 -24.27 2.21
N ILE A 69 -13.11 -23.65 1.04
CA ILE A 69 -12.28 -22.47 0.72
C ILE A 69 -13.08 -21.17 0.74
N HIS A 70 -14.38 -21.23 1.04
CA HIS A 70 -15.24 -20.06 1.13
C HIS A 70 -14.78 -19.09 2.23
N ASP A 71 -14.56 -19.60 3.44
CA ASP A 71 -14.05 -18.82 4.58
C ASP A 71 -12.65 -18.26 4.32
N PHE A 72 -11.82 -19.02 3.59
CA PHE A 72 -10.50 -18.57 3.17
C PHE A 72 -10.59 -17.40 2.18
N ALA A 73 -11.46 -17.52 1.17
CA ALA A 73 -11.67 -16.48 0.16
C ALA A 73 -12.30 -15.21 0.76
N LEU A 74 -13.22 -15.37 1.72
CA LEU A 74 -13.83 -14.26 2.45
C LEU A 74 -12.77 -13.49 3.26
N ALA A 75 -11.91 -14.21 3.99
CA ALA A 75 -10.80 -13.61 4.72
C ALA A 75 -9.81 -12.90 3.78
N MET A 76 -9.52 -13.46 2.60
CA MET A 76 -8.65 -12.84 1.60
C MET A 76 -9.26 -11.55 1.01
N ILE A 77 -10.55 -11.53 0.69
CA ILE A 77 -11.25 -10.33 0.21
C ILE A 77 -11.17 -9.21 1.25
N LEU A 78 -11.52 -9.49 2.50
CA LEU A 78 -11.44 -8.52 3.60
C LEU A 78 -10.00 -8.05 3.84
N GLY A 79 -9.04 -8.98 3.82
CA GLY A 79 -7.62 -8.68 4.01
C GLY A 79 -7.02 -7.78 2.94
N VAL A 80 -7.38 -8.01 1.66
CA VAL A 80 -6.94 -7.16 0.54
C VAL A 80 -7.57 -5.79 0.65
N ILE A 81 -8.88 -5.68 0.91
CA ILE A 81 -9.56 -4.38 1.04
C ILE A 81 -8.92 -3.54 2.16
N VAL A 82 -8.74 -4.13 3.34
CA VAL A 82 -8.13 -3.43 4.49
C VAL A 82 -6.65 -3.12 4.22
N GLY A 83 -5.90 -4.04 3.62
CA GLY A 83 -4.49 -3.87 3.30
C GLY A 83 -4.24 -2.77 2.28
N THR A 84 -4.98 -2.78 1.17
CA THR A 84 -4.87 -1.76 0.11
C THR A 84 -5.32 -0.39 0.59
N TYR A 85 -6.41 -0.32 1.38
CA TYR A 85 -6.83 0.94 1.99
C TYR A 85 -5.77 1.46 2.97
N SER A 86 -5.25 0.60 3.85
CA SER A 86 -4.22 0.99 4.81
C SER A 86 -2.95 1.50 4.11
N SER A 87 -2.43 0.78 3.12
CA SER A 87 -1.19 1.19 2.42
C SER A 87 -1.32 2.54 1.69
N ILE A 88 -2.48 2.82 1.08
CA ILE A 88 -2.70 4.05 0.29
C ILE A 88 -3.09 5.23 1.21
N PHE A 89 -4.01 5.02 2.15
CA PHE A 89 -4.57 6.08 3.00
C PHE A 89 -3.78 6.36 4.28
N VAL A 90 -2.89 5.47 4.74
CA VAL A 90 -2.08 5.71 5.96
C VAL A 90 -0.72 6.32 5.61
N ALA A 91 -0.16 6.01 4.44
CA ALA A 91 1.10 6.60 3.97
C ALA A 91 0.99 8.13 3.76
N SER A 92 -0.14 8.60 3.22
CA SER A 92 -0.39 10.03 2.96
C SER A 92 -0.42 10.92 4.23
N PRO A 93 -1.20 10.60 5.29
CA PRO A 93 -1.28 11.41 6.51
C PRO A 93 -0.12 11.23 7.49
N ILE A 94 0.51 10.05 7.58
CA ILE A 94 1.65 9.84 8.49
C ILE A 94 2.83 10.74 8.11
N VAL A 95 3.10 10.92 6.82
CA VAL A 95 4.17 11.80 6.34
C VAL A 95 3.82 13.27 6.54
N LEU A 96 2.55 13.67 6.28
CA LEU A 96 2.08 15.04 6.55
C LEU A 96 2.20 15.39 8.05
N MET A 97 1.89 14.46 8.95
CA MET A 97 2.06 14.65 10.39
C MET A 97 3.53 14.70 10.83
N TRP A 98 4.43 13.93 10.21
CA TRP A 98 5.84 13.92 10.60
C TRP A 98 6.56 15.24 10.24
N ARG A 99 6.14 15.88 9.15
CA ARG A 99 6.72 17.17 8.70
C ARG A 99 6.29 18.37 9.55
N LYS A 100 5.14 18.31 10.25
CA LYS A 100 4.73 19.37 11.18
C LYS A 100 5.69 19.50 12.39
N LYS A 101 6.50 18.47 12.68
CA LYS A 101 7.40 18.42 13.85
C LYS A 101 8.87 18.75 13.59
N ARG A 102 9.36 18.76 12.34
CA ARG A 102 10.76 19.16 12.05
C ARG A 102 10.86 19.88 10.71
N PRO A 103 10.86 21.23 10.68
CA PRO A 103 11.46 21.94 9.57
C PRO A 103 12.94 21.60 9.64
N PHE A 104 13.44 20.78 8.71
CA PHE A 104 14.88 20.54 8.61
C PHE A 104 15.52 21.90 8.39
N ALA A 105 16.22 22.36 9.43
CA ALA A 105 16.81 23.67 9.46
C ALA A 105 17.76 23.79 8.27
N ARG A 106 17.47 24.79 7.45
CA ARG A 106 18.25 25.28 6.34
C ARG A 106 19.71 25.42 6.75
N LYS A 107 20.62 24.70 6.09
CA LYS A 107 22.01 25.12 5.90
C LYS A 107 22.50 24.57 4.57
#